data_AF-A0A2V8NQ79-F1
#
_entry.id   AF-A0A2V8NQ79-F1
#
_cell.length_a   1.000
_cell.length_b   1.000
_cell.length_c   1.000
_cell.angle_alpha   90.00
_cell.angle_beta   90.00
_cell.angle_gamma   90.00
#
_symmetry.space_group_name_H-M   'P 1'
#
loop_
_entity.id
_entity.type
_entity.pdbx_description
1 polymer ?
#
loop_
_entity_poly.entity_id
_entity_poly.type
_entity_poly.pdbx_seq_one_letter_code
_entity_poly.pdbx_strand_id
1 'polypeptide(L)'
;MQDQPRYEAYESSTFFKDGLSSRSPVEGTVPRGYLRADRQLFTGQIANSNNQARGATTTNANTQAGTSGNANTPSSSGSAGAQSNGNNAGAQGGLTTRTQATSSQQPAGDANDAEDFPFPVTQEVMERGRERFEIFCAMCHGFTGEGDGMIVRRGYRKPPSYHEPRLQQARVGYFFRVMTEGFGAMPSYRSQVPVQDRWAIAAYIRALQLSRMNQTQGTTTTANAESGGHK
;
A
#
# COMPACT_ATOMS: atom_id res chain seq x y z
N MET A 1 12.61 18.29 40.60
CA MET A 1 13.11 18.09 39.23
C MET A 1 12.57 16.81 38.57
N GLN A 2 11.62 16.10 39.20
CA GLN A 2 10.94 14.96 38.56
C GLN A 2 10.12 15.45 37.37
N ASP A 3 9.31 16.50 37.57
CA ASP A 3 8.68 17.25 36.49
C ASP A 3 9.56 18.44 36.12
N GLN A 4 9.99 18.46 34.86
CA GLN A 4 10.81 19.54 34.32
C GLN A 4 9.90 20.52 33.56
N PRO A 5 10.21 21.83 33.53
CA PRO A 5 9.39 22.83 32.83
C PRO A 5 9.65 22.81 31.31
N ARG A 6 9.43 21.66 30.67
CA ARG A 6 9.48 21.43 29.22
C ARG A 6 8.44 20.38 28.87
N TYR A 7 7.98 20.38 27.62
CA TYR A 7 7.12 19.30 27.14
C TYR A 7 7.95 18.10 26.66
N GLU A 8 7.55 16.91 27.09
CA GLU A 8 8.03 15.64 26.56
C GLU A 8 7.09 15.07 25.47
N ALA A 9 7.59 14.10 24.69
CA ALA A 9 6.76 13.47 23.66
C ALA A 9 5.57 12.76 24.29
N TYR A 10 4.36 13.09 23.82
CA TYR A 10 3.07 12.61 24.34
C TYR A 10 2.64 13.17 25.71
N GLU A 11 3.31 14.20 26.22
CA GLU A 11 2.83 14.94 27.38
C GLU A 11 1.58 15.76 27.02
N SER A 12 0.67 15.96 27.97
CA SER A 12 -0.46 16.85 27.76
C SER A 12 -0.02 18.32 27.74
N SER A 13 -0.74 19.17 27.02
CA SER A 13 -0.53 20.61 26.99
C SER A 13 -1.82 21.35 27.33
N THR A 14 -1.72 22.38 28.17
CA THR A 14 -2.83 23.30 28.45
C THR A 14 -2.89 24.46 27.46
N PHE A 15 -1.87 24.63 26.62
CA PHE A 15 -1.76 25.74 25.68
C PHE A 15 -2.58 25.50 24.40
N PHE A 16 -2.56 24.27 23.88
CA PHE A 16 -3.29 23.92 22.66
C PHE A 16 -4.68 23.35 22.97
N LYS A 17 -5.66 23.68 22.13
CA LYS A 17 -7.07 23.26 22.30
C LYS A 17 -7.27 21.74 22.29
N ASP A 18 -6.42 21.01 21.59
CA ASP A 18 -6.47 19.55 21.47
C ASP A 18 -5.75 18.83 22.63
N GLY A 19 -5.13 19.58 23.55
CA GLY A 19 -4.43 19.02 24.70
C GLY A 19 -3.10 18.34 24.36
N LEU A 20 -2.65 18.38 23.10
CA LEU A 20 -1.45 17.67 22.65
C LEU A 20 -0.23 18.60 22.63
N SER A 21 0.84 18.18 23.31
CA SER A 21 2.17 18.80 23.14
C SER A 21 2.76 18.49 21.75
N SER A 22 2.60 17.25 21.28
CA SER A 22 3.06 16.80 19.96
C SER A 22 2.22 17.43 18.85
N ARG A 23 2.84 18.28 18.03
CA ARG A 23 2.17 18.95 16.91
C ARG A 23 2.40 18.19 15.61
N SER A 24 1.32 18.01 14.84
CA SER A 24 1.42 17.53 13.46
C SER A 24 2.23 18.52 12.61
N PRO A 25 3.18 18.06 11.79
CA PRO A 25 3.86 18.91 10.82
C PRO A 25 2.88 19.55 9.84
N VAL A 26 3.27 20.70 9.27
CA VAL A 26 2.49 21.34 8.20
C VAL A 26 2.49 20.45 6.95
N GLU A 27 1.35 20.38 6.27
CA GLU A 27 1.19 19.60 5.03
C GLU A 27 2.26 19.97 4.00
N GLY A 28 2.79 18.97 3.28
CA GLY A 28 3.86 19.16 2.30
C GLY A 28 5.28 19.33 2.88
N THR A 29 5.44 19.34 4.20
CA THR A 29 6.78 19.40 4.82
C THR A 29 7.57 18.13 4.53
N VAL A 30 8.77 18.27 3.96
CA VAL A 30 9.72 17.16 3.74
C VAL A 30 10.91 17.31 4.69
N PRO A 31 11.08 16.41 5.68
CA PRO A 31 12.23 16.44 6.56
C PRO A 31 13.55 16.16 5.83
N ARG A 32 14.65 16.73 6.32
CA ARG A 32 15.99 16.43 5.80
C ARG A 32 16.29 14.94 5.93
N GLY A 33 16.75 14.30 4.85
CA GLY A 33 17.01 12.86 4.80
C GLY A 33 15.79 11.99 4.47
N TYR A 34 14.59 12.57 4.34
CA TYR A 34 13.35 11.83 4.04
C TYR A 34 12.83 12.09 2.62
N LEU A 35 13.70 12.60 1.74
CA LEU A 35 13.35 12.78 0.33
C LEU A 35 13.09 11.40 -0.31
N ARG A 36 11.87 11.21 -0.82
CA ARG A 36 11.43 9.96 -1.46
C ARG A 36 11.82 9.94 -2.95
N ALA A 37 13.13 9.97 -3.22
CA ALA A 37 13.65 10.05 -4.58
C ALA A 37 13.39 8.77 -5.39
N ASP A 38 13.53 7.60 -4.76
CA ASP A 38 13.24 6.32 -5.38
C ASP A 38 11.74 6.01 -5.32
N ARG A 39 11.06 6.21 -6.44
CA ARG A 39 9.62 5.97 -6.54
C ARG A 39 9.26 4.51 -6.23
N GLN A 40 9.98 3.55 -6.79
CA GLN A 40 9.68 2.13 -6.59
C GLN A 40 9.79 1.79 -5.11
N LEU A 41 10.89 2.15 -4.47
CA LEU A 41 11.10 1.87 -3.05
C LEU A 41 10.01 2.49 -2.16
N PHE A 42 9.61 3.74 -2.40
CA PHE A 42 8.71 4.46 -1.49
C PHE A 42 7.23 4.34 -1.80
N THR A 43 6.84 3.98 -3.03
CA THR A 43 5.41 3.90 -3.44
C THR A 43 4.99 2.51 -3.91
N GLY A 44 5.92 1.58 -4.18
CA GLY A 44 5.57 0.29 -4.76
C GLY A 44 5.25 0.35 -6.25
N GLN A 45 5.50 1.49 -6.90
CA GLN A 45 5.15 1.70 -8.30
C GLN A 45 6.38 2.09 -9.13
N ILE A 46 6.42 1.60 -10.36
CA ILE A 46 7.38 2.06 -11.35
C ILE A 46 7.00 3.47 -11.85
N ALA A 47 7.97 4.18 -12.44
CA ALA A 47 7.67 5.44 -13.10
C ALA A 47 6.71 5.16 -14.27
N ASN A 48 5.58 5.87 -14.33
CA ASN A 48 4.68 5.79 -15.47
C ASN A 48 5.48 6.16 -16.72
N SER A 49 5.47 5.31 -17.76
CA SER A 49 6.03 5.64 -19.09
C SER A 49 5.42 6.92 -19.70
N ASN A 50 4.32 7.42 -19.14
CA ASN A 50 3.61 8.64 -19.56
C ASN A 50 3.78 9.86 -18.63
N ASN A 51 4.65 9.83 -17.62
CA ASN A 51 4.87 10.98 -16.73
C ASN A 51 6.34 11.19 -16.33
N GLN A 52 7.25 10.79 -17.22
CA GLN A 52 8.69 10.96 -17.06
C GLN A 52 9.15 12.34 -17.60
N ALA A 53 8.45 13.44 -17.30
CA ALA A 53 8.84 14.78 -17.79
C ALA A 53 8.23 15.98 -17.03
N ARG A 54 7.82 15.85 -15.76
CA ARG A 54 7.23 16.99 -15.01
C ARG A 54 7.85 17.28 -13.63
N GLY A 55 8.99 16.65 -13.31
CA GLY A 55 9.62 16.75 -11.99
C GLY A 55 11.07 17.23 -11.98
N ALA A 56 11.62 17.69 -13.10
CA ALA A 56 12.99 18.22 -13.18
C ALA A 56 13.11 19.27 -14.29
N THR A 57 12.38 20.39 -14.15
CA THR A 57 12.71 21.60 -14.91
C THR A 57 13.66 22.42 -14.07
N THR A 58 14.95 22.15 -14.24
CA THR A 58 16.03 23.11 -13.99
C THR A 58 15.69 24.38 -14.76
N THR A 59 15.24 25.43 -14.07
CA THR A 59 15.09 26.75 -14.71
C THR A 59 16.12 27.69 -14.08
N ASN A 60 17.10 28.04 -14.90
CA ASN A 60 18.14 29.02 -14.65
C ASN A 60 17.54 30.35 -14.19
N ALA A 61 18.21 30.97 -13.22
CA ALA A 61 18.03 32.37 -12.88
C ALA A 61 18.60 33.26 -14.01
N ASN A 62 17.78 34.15 -14.58
CA ASN A 62 18.20 35.51 -14.96
C ASN A 62 17.00 36.43 -15.29
N THR A 63 16.98 37.62 -14.67
CA THR A 63 16.39 38.92 -15.11
C THR A 63 14.97 38.97 -15.70
N GLN A 64 14.03 39.65 -15.02
CA GLN A 64 13.71 41.08 -15.28
C GLN A 64 12.68 41.62 -14.27
N ALA A 65 12.79 42.91 -13.99
CA ALA A 65 12.12 43.67 -12.94
C ALA A 65 10.82 44.38 -13.39
N GLY A 66 9.99 44.76 -12.41
CA GLY A 66 8.88 45.72 -12.50
C GLY A 66 7.52 45.10 -12.89
N THR A 67 6.37 45.38 -12.29
CA THR A 67 5.89 46.53 -11.50
C THR A 67 4.60 46.19 -10.72
N SER A 68 4.52 46.69 -9.47
CA SER A 68 3.37 47.35 -8.79
C SER A 68 1.97 46.71 -8.64
N GLY A 69 1.59 46.51 -7.36
CA GLY A 69 0.25 46.80 -6.75
C GLY A 69 -0.83 45.72 -6.82
N ASN A 70 -1.74 45.49 -5.87
CA ASN A 70 -2.06 46.04 -4.54
C ASN A 70 -3.08 45.08 -3.85
N ALA A 71 -3.10 45.08 -2.51
CA ALA A 71 -4.20 44.85 -1.55
C ALA A 71 -4.93 43.48 -1.39
N ASN A 72 -4.68 42.88 -0.22
CA ASN A 72 -5.62 42.42 0.83
C ASN A 72 -7.12 42.23 0.50
N THR A 73 -7.68 41.06 0.83
CA THR A 73 -8.50 40.80 2.06
C THR A 73 -9.06 39.37 2.08
N PRO A 74 -9.42 38.82 3.27
CA PRO A 74 -9.76 37.41 3.45
C PRO A 74 -11.27 37.15 3.33
N SER A 75 -11.67 36.11 2.62
CA SER A 75 -13.06 35.61 2.68
C SER A 75 -13.11 34.19 3.23
N SER A 76 -13.66 34.10 4.43
CA SER A 76 -14.25 32.92 5.03
C SER A 76 -15.30 32.28 4.11
N SER A 77 -15.21 30.97 3.93
CA SER A 77 -16.35 30.09 3.61
C SER A 77 -16.17 28.83 4.47
N GLY A 78 -17.12 28.43 5.31
CA GLY A 78 -18.55 28.38 5.02
C GLY A 78 -18.82 27.07 4.31
N SER A 79 -19.17 26.05 5.10
CA SER A 79 -19.53 24.70 4.71
C SER A 79 -20.55 24.65 3.56
N ALA A 80 -20.25 23.93 2.50
CA ALA A 80 -21.25 23.41 1.57
C ALA A 80 -20.74 22.17 0.82
N GLY A 81 -21.51 21.07 0.91
CA GLY A 81 -21.80 20.19 -0.20
C GLY A 81 -20.68 19.31 -0.75
N ALA A 82 -20.57 18.09 -0.24
CA ALA A 82 -20.05 16.97 -1.03
C ALA A 82 -21.00 16.71 -2.21
N GLN A 83 -20.65 17.21 -3.40
CA GLN A 83 -21.29 16.83 -4.65
C GLN A 83 -20.47 15.73 -5.32
N SER A 84 -21.13 14.59 -5.47
CA SER A 84 -20.70 13.42 -6.25
C SER A 84 -20.49 13.81 -7.71
N ASN A 85 -19.30 13.56 -8.24
CA ASN A 85 -19.03 13.79 -9.66
C ASN A 85 -19.53 12.58 -10.47
N GLY A 86 -20.66 12.80 -11.15
CA GLY A 86 -21.28 11.85 -12.06
C GLY A 86 -20.55 11.79 -13.40
N ASN A 87 -20.36 10.57 -13.89
CA ASN A 87 -19.96 10.30 -15.26
C ASN A 87 -21.21 10.22 -16.14
N ASN A 88 -21.35 11.11 -17.12
CA ASN A 88 -21.69 10.74 -18.50
C ASN A 88 -21.79 11.98 -19.42
N ALA A 89 -20.94 12.00 -20.46
CA ALA A 89 -21.22 12.72 -21.69
C ALA A 89 -21.32 11.67 -22.80
N GLY A 90 -22.53 11.53 -23.36
CA GLY A 90 -22.83 10.55 -24.39
C GLY A 90 -22.38 11.00 -25.77
N ALA A 91 -22.03 10.02 -26.62
CA ALA A 91 -22.20 10.10 -28.06
C ALA A 91 -22.56 8.69 -28.57
N GLN A 92 -23.58 8.65 -29.40
CA GLN A 92 -24.34 7.48 -29.83
C GLN A 92 -23.65 6.66 -30.93
N GLY A 93 -24.01 5.37 -31.02
CA GLY A 93 -24.04 4.61 -32.27
C GLY A 93 -23.09 3.42 -32.34
N GLY A 94 -23.62 2.20 -32.22
CA GLY A 94 -22.90 0.97 -32.57
C GLY A 94 -23.19 -0.20 -31.63
N LEU A 95 -24.28 -0.93 -31.90
CA LEU A 95 -24.59 -2.21 -31.28
C LEU A 95 -23.55 -3.24 -31.73
N THR A 96 -22.46 -3.40 -30.97
CA THR A 96 -21.59 -4.57 -31.07
C THR A 96 -21.54 -5.24 -29.71
N THR A 97 -22.09 -6.45 -29.66
CA THR A 97 -22.11 -7.39 -28.55
C THR A 97 -20.76 -7.44 -27.84
N ARG A 98 -20.60 -6.70 -26.73
CA ARG A 98 -19.48 -6.88 -25.82
C ARG A 98 -19.84 -8.02 -24.89
N THR A 99 -19.41 -9.23 -25.27
CA THR A 99 -19.32 -10.37 -24.35
C THR A 99 -18.65 -9.88 -23.06
N GLN A 100 -19.43 -9.83 -21.98
CA GLN A 100 -18.89 -9.58 -20.65
C GLN A 100 -18.05 -10.80 -20.28
N ALA A 101 -16.74 -10.70 -20.52
CA ALA A 101 -15.78 -11.61 -19.91
C ALA A 101 -15.88 -11.44 -18.40
N THR A 102 -16.09 -12.55 -17.71
CA THR A 102 -16.17 -12.67 -16.26
C THR A 102 -14.95 -12.03 -15.60
N SER A 103 -15.16 -11.05 -14.73
CA SER A 103 -14.13 -10.22 -14.08
C SER A 103 -13.28 -10.95 -13.01
N SER A 104 -13.26 -12.28 -13.00
CA SER A 104 -12.61 -13.09 -11.96
C SER A 104 -11.15 -13.50 -12.27
N GLN A 105 -10.63 -13.21 -13.46
CA GLN A 105 -9.29 -13.65 -13.90
C GLN A 105 -8.24 -12.55 -14.08
N GLN A 106 -8.58 -11.28 -13.83
CA GLN A 106 -7.59 -10.21 -13.97
C GLN A 106 -6.73 -10.12 -12.70
N PRO A 107 -5.38 -10.14 -12.80
CA PRO A 107 -4.50 -10.09 -11.63
C PRO A 107 -4.79 -8.87 -10.76
N ALA A 108 -4.54 -8.98 -9.46
CA ALA A 108 -4.68 -7.84 -8.57
C ALA A 108 -3.60 -6.79 -8.82
N GLY A 109 -3.99 -5.52 -8.66
CA GLY A 109 -3.10 -4.39 -8.80
C GLY A 109 -3.20 -3.69 -10.14
N ASP A 110 -2.40 -2.65 -10.29
CA ASP A 110 -2.38 -1.75 -11.44
C ASP A 110 -1.15 -2.02 -12.29
N ALA A 111 -1.20 -1.62 -13.57
CA ALA A 111 -0.08 -1.78 -14.50
C ALA A 111 1.23 -1.11 -14.03
N ASN A 112 1.12 -0.09 -13.17
CA ASN A 112 2.27 0.64 -12.63
C ASN A 112 2.84 0.02 -11.35
N ASP A 113 2.24 -1.04 -10.79
CA ASP A 113 2.81 -1.70 -9.62
C ASP A 113 4.14 -2.38 -10.02
N ALA A 114 5.12 -2.33 -9.12
CA ALA A 114 6.45 -2.90 -9.38
C ALA A 114 6.41 -4.43 -9.51
N GLU A 115 7.09 -4.97 -10.50
CA GLU A 115 7.23 -6.41 -10.72
C GLU A 115 8.30 -7.03 -9.80
N ASP A 116 9.37 -6.28 -9.56
CA ASP A 116 10.55 -6.72 -8.83
C ASP A 116 10.72 -6.03 -7.48
N PHE A 117 11.51 -6.66 -6.61
CA PHE A 117 11.94 -6.07 -5.33
C PHE A 117 13.02 -5.01 -5.58
N PRO A 118 12.98 -3.86 -4.87
CA PRO A 118 13.97 -2.80 -5.02
C PRO A 118 15.33 -3.13 -4.37
N PHE A 119 15.47 -4.30 -3.74
CA PHE A 119 16.70 -4.80 -3.13
C PHE A 119 16.74 -6.34 -3.15
N PRO A 120 17.93 -6.95 -2.98
CA PRO A 120 18.08 -8.40 -2.92
C PRO A 120 17.27 -9.01 -1.77
N VAL A 121 16.49 -10.06 -2.07
CA VAL A 121 15.75 -10.82 -1.05
C VAL A 121 16.69 -11.86 -0.43
N THR A 122 17.41 -11.45 0.62
CA THR A 122 18.30 -12.32 1.38
C THR A 122 17.54 -13.10 2.47
N GLN A 123 18.22 -14.03 3.14
CA GLN A 123 17.63 -14.75 4.28
C GLN A 123 17.22 -13.80 5.40
N GLU A 124 18.03 -12.78 5.69
CA GLU A 124 17.76 -11.78 6.72
C GLU A 124 16.50 -10.97 6.38
N VAL A 125 16.32 -10.61 5.11
CA VAL A 125 15.09 -9.95 4.62
C VAL A 125 13.88 -10.86 4.82
N MET A 126 14.02 -12.15 4.53
CA MET A 126 12.92 -13.12 4.69
C MET A 126 12.54 -13.32 6.16
N GLU A 127 13.52 -13.46 7.05
CA GLU A 127 13.30 -13.58 8.50
C GLU A 127 12.66 -12.32 9.06
N ARG A 128 13.14 -11.15 8.64
CA ARG A 128 12.54 -9.86 8.99
C ARG A 128 11.11 -9.73 8.48
N GLY A 129 10.85 -10.16 7.25
CA GLY A 129 9.53 -10.18 6.64
C GLY A 129 8.55 -11.05 7.42
N ARG A 130 8.98 -12.25 7.82
CA ARG A 130 8.20 -13.14 8.70
C ARG A 130 7.87 -12.47 10.02
N GLU A 131 8.89 -11.99 10.74
CA GLU A 131 8.72 -11.32 12.04
C GLU A 131 7.66 -10.21 11.94
N ARG A 132 7.79 -9.34 10.94
CA ARG A 132 6.88 -8.20 10.75
C ARG A 132 5.48 -8.62 10.32
N PHE A 133 5.36 -9.64 9.47
CA PHE A 133 4.06 -10.19 9.09
C PHE A 133 3.32 -10.80 10.28
N GLU A 134 4.02 -11.56 11.12
CA GLU A 134 3.44 -12.18 12.32
C GLU A 134 2.94 -11.14 13.32
N ILE A 135 3.67 -10.03 13.49
CA ILE A 135 3.29 -8.92 14.38
C ILE A 135 2.07 -8.16 13.85
N PHE A 136 2.08 -7.76 12.57
CA PHE A 136 1.11 -6.77 12.06
C PHE A 136 -0.01 -7.36 11.21
N CYS A 137 0.24 -8.47 10.53
CA CYS A 137 -0.64 -8.97 9.46
C CYS A 137 -1.35 -10.27 9.83
N ALA A 138 -0.69 -11.19 10.54
CA ALA A 138 -1.23 -12.52 10.85
C ALA A 138 -2.50 -12.48 11.70
N MET A 139 -2.72 -11.42 12.48
CA MET A 139 -3.93 -11.23 13.29
C MET A 139 -5.23 -11.25 12.45
N CYS A 140 -5.16 -10.76 11.21
CA CYS A 140 -6.28 -10.76 10.26
C CYS A 140 -6.05 -11.77 9.12
N HIS A 141 -4.85 -11.85 8.58
CA HIS A 141 -4.53 -12.70 7.43
C HIS A 141 -4.22 -14.15 7.79
N GLY A 142 -4.07 -14.48 9.07
CA GLY A 142 -3.62 -15.80 9.53
C GLY A 142 -2.12 -16.00 9.30
N PHE A 143 -1.50 -16.90 10.08
CA PHE A 143 -0.07 -17.23 9.95
C PHE A 143 0.28 -17.89 8.60
N THR A 144 -0.70 -18.56 8.00
CA THR A 144 -0.56 -19.24 6.70
C THR A 144 -1.05 -18.39 5.53
N GLY A 145 -1.59 -17.20 5.78
CA GLY A 145 -2.09 -16.31 4.74
C GLY A 145 -3.49 -16.62 4.19
N GLU A 146 -4.29 -17.43 4.89
CA GLU A 146 -5.62 -17.88 4.44
C GLU A 146 -6.76 -16.90 4.72
N GLY A 147 -6.45 -15.73 5.31
CA GLY A 147 -7.45 -14.74 5.71
C GLY A 147 -8.26 -15.17 6.93
N ASP A 148 -7.79 -16.12 7.72
CA ASP A 148 -8.53 -16.74 8.83
C ASP A 148 -7.97 -16.36 10.21
N GLY A 149 -7.29 -15.21 10.31
CA GLY A 149 -6.71 -14.72 11.55
C GLY A 149 -7.73 -14.54 12.68
N MET A 150 -7.25 -14.49 13.92
CA MET A 150 -8.10 -14.41 15.12
C MET A 150 -9.15 -13.29 15.02
N ILE A 151 -8.80 -12.12 14.51
CA ILE A 151 -9.73 -10.99 14.42
C ILE A 151 -10.90 -11.29 13.48
N VAL A 152 -10.67 -12.05 12.40
CA VAL A 152 -11.71 -12.49 11.45
C VAL A 152 -12.68 -13.47 12.11
N ARG A 153 -12.17 -14.42 12.90
CA ARG A 153 -12.99 -15.39 13.63
C ARG A 153 -13.91 -14.74 14.68
N ARG A 154 -13.67 -13.47 15.03
CA ARG A 154 -14.50 -12.65 15.92
C ARG A 154 -15.46 -11.70 15.19
N GLY A 155 -15.63 -11.86 13.88
CA GLY A 155 -16.63 -11.14 13.09
C GLY A 155 -16.10 -9.99 12.23
N TYR A 156 -14.78 -9.79 12.17
CA TYR A 156 -14.20 -8.85 11.21
C TYR A 156 -14.31 -9.38 9.78
N ARG A 157 -14.38 -8.48 8.78
CA ARG A 157 -14.47 -8.87 7.37
C ARG A 157 -13.25 -9.71 6.98
N LYS A 158 -13.49 -10.93 6.46
CA LYS A 158 -12.44 -11.84 6.01
C LYS A 158 -11.62 -11.23 4.85
N PRO A 159 -10.29 -11.06 5.01
CA PRO A 159 -9.41 -10.74 3.90
C PRO A 159 -9.35 -11.90 2.89
N PRO A 160 -9.04 -11.63 1.60
CA PRO A 160 -8.79 -12.70 0.63
C PRO A 160 -7.59 -13.54 1.05
N SER A 161 -7.59 -14.82 0.66
CA SER A 161 -6.43 -15.69 0.87
C SER A 161 -5.32 -15.31 -0.10
N TYR A 162 -4.07 -15.23 0.38
CA TYR A 162 -2.93 -14.94 -0.50
C TYR A 162 -2.70 -16.02 -1.56
N HIS A 163 -3.31 -17.20 -1.38
CA HIS A 163 -3.22 -18.34 -2.30
C HIS A 163 -4.24 -18.28 -3.44
N GLU A 164 -5.07 -17.25 -3.51
CA GLU A 164 -5.96 -17.02 -4.64
C GLU A 164 -5.14 -16.71 -5.92
N PRO A 165 -5.49 -17.28 -7.09
CA PRO A 165 -4.74 -17.06 -8.34
C PRO A 165 -4.55 -15.58 -8.68
N ARG A 166 -5.58 -14.77 -8.41
CA ARG A 166 -5.58 -13.32 -8.62
C ARG A 166 -4.47 -12.61 -7.85
N LEU A 167 -4.14 -13.08 -6.65
CA LEU A 167 -3.11 -12.51 -5.78
C LEU A 167 -1.75 -13.16 -6.02
N GLN A 168 -1.70 -14.43 -6.43
CA GLN A 168 -0.45 -15.05 -6.88
C GLN A 168 0.10 -14.35 -8.14
N GLN A 169 -0.78 -14.00 -9.08
CA GLN A 169 -0.44 -13.29 -10.32
C GLN A 169 -0.30 -11.77 -10.16
N ALA A 170 -0.66 -11.21 -9.00
CA ALA A 170 -0.48 -9.79 -8.73
C ALA A 170 1.01 -9.41 -8.81
N ARG A 171 1.31 -8.14 -9.10
CA ARG A 171 2.69 -7.63 -9.04
C ARG A 171 3.12 -7.42 -7.59
N VAL A 172 4.41 -7.50 -7.28
CA VAL A 172 4.85 -7.40 -5.87
C VAL A 172 4.58 -6.02 -5.25
N GLY A 173 4.66 -4.97 -6.07
CA GLY A 173 4.34 -3.60 -5.68
C GLY A 173 2.92 -3.41 -5.18
N TYR A 174 1.97 -4.24 -5.63
CA TYR A 174 0.59 -4.22 -5.15
C TYR A 174 0.52 -4.44 -3.63
N PHE A 175 1.26 -5.43 -3.11
CA PHE A 175 1.25 -5.74 -1.68
C PHE A 175 1.84 -4.58 -0.86
N PHE A 176 2.95 -4.01 -1.33
CA PHE A 176 3.53 -2.81 -0.71
C PHE A 176 2.53 -1.66 -0.66
N ARG A 177 1.85 -1.39 -1.78
CA ARG A 177 0.90 -0.29 -1.90
C ARG A 177 -0.31 -0.50 -1.01
N VAL A 178 -0.90 -1.70 -0.99
CA VAL A 178 -2.01 -2.05 -0.08
C VAL A 178 -1.63 -1.86 1.39
N MET A 179 -0.43 -2.27 1.81
CA MET A 179 0.04 -1.99 3.17
C MET A 179 0.23 -0.49 3.44
N THR A 180 0.62 0.27 2.42
CA THR A 180 0.92 1.70 2.53
C THR A 180 -0.34 2.57 2.53
N GLU A 181 -1.34 2.22 1.73
CA GLU A 181 -2.52 3.05 1.48
C GLU A 181 -3.78 2.50 2.16
N GLY A 182 -3.78 1.21 2.50
CA GLY A 182 -4.99 0.47 2.86
C GLY A 182 -5.75 0.01 1.61
N PHE A 183 -6.71 -0.90 1.81
CA PHE A 183 -7.58 -1.39 0.73
C PHE A 183 -8.88 -1.96 1.28
N GLY A 184 -10.03 -1.41 0.84
CA GLY A 184 -11.33 -1.85 1.33
C GLY A 184 -11.45 -1.70 2.85
N ALA A 185 -11.57 -2.82 3.57
CA ALA A 185 -11.62 -2.83 5.03
C ALA A 185 -10.21 -2.80 5.68
N MET A 186 -9.14 -3.03 4.92
CA MET A 186 -7.78 -3.02 5.46
C MET A 186 -7.30 -1.57 5.67
N PRO A 187 -6.90 -1.17 6.89
CA PRO A 187 -6.35 0.16 7.14
C PRO A 187 -4.94 0.32 6.55
N SER A 188 -4.46 1.56 6.46
CA SER A 188 -3.05 1.83 6.18
C SER A 188 -2.18 1.43 7.38
N TYR A 189 -1.02 0.85 7.08
CA TYR A 189 0.04 0.52 8.04
C TYR A 189 1.28 1.43 7.88
N ARG A 190 1.17 2.52 7.12
CA ARG A 190 2.31 3.38 6.77
C ARG A 190 3.06 3.94 8.00
N SER A 191 2.34 4.22 9.09
CA SER A 191 2.91 4.81 10.31
C SER A 191 3.51 3.77 11.27
N GLN A 192 3.09 2.50 11.20
CA GLN A 192 3.57 1.44 12.09
C GLN A 192 4.66 0.59 11.44
N VAL A 193 4.61 0.39 10.12
CA VAL A 193 5.54 -0.50 9.40
C VAL A 193 6.44 0.33 8.50
N PRO A 194 7.76 0.40 8.73
CA PRO A 194 8.71 1.12 7.87
C PRO A 194 8.70 0.65 6.42
N VAL A 195 9.21 1.49 5.51
CA VAL A 195 9.23 1.21 4.05
C VAL A 195 9.91 -0.12 3.73
N GLN A 196 11.10 -0.35 4.29
CA GLN A 196 11.87 -1.58 4.07
C GLN A 196 11.12 -2.80 4.60
N ASP A 197 10.50 -2.68 5.78
CA ASP A 197 9.74 -3.77 6.40
C ASP A 197 8.48 -4.11 5.58
N ARG A 198 7.83 -3.13 4.93
CA ARG A 198 6.71 -3.42 4.01
C ARG A 198 7.15 -4.24 2.80
N TRP A 199 8.34 -3.98 2.26
CA TRP A 199 8.91 -4.82 1.20
C TRP A 199 9.31 -6.20 1.68
N ALA A 200 9.90 -6.32 2.87
CA ALA A 200 10.22 -7.60 3.48
C ALA A 200 8.96 -8.45 3.74
N ILE A 201 7.86 -7.84 4.20
CA ILE A 201 6.56 -8.51 4.32
C ILE A 201 6.07 -8.98 2.95
N ALA A 202 6.17 -8.15 1.91
CA ALA A 202 5.78 -8.55 0.55
C ALA A 202 6.60 -9.77 0.06
N ALA A 203 7.89 -9.83 0.39
CA ALA A 203 8.72 -11.00 0.12
C ALA A 203 8.24 -12.24 0.89
N TYR A 204 7.90 -12.08 2.16
CA TYR A 204 7.34 -13.17 2.97
C TYR A 204 6.00 -13.68 2.44
N ILE A 205 5.12 -12.80 1.94
CA ILE A 205 3.87 -13.21 1.27
C ILE A 205 4.17 -14.11 0.06
N ARG A 206 5.21 -13.80 -0.73
CA ARG A 206 5.63 -14.68 -1.85
C ARG A 206 6.10 -16.05 -1.37
N ALA A 207 6.83 -16.11 -0.27
CA ALA A 207 7.22 -17.38 0.31
C ALA A 207 6.02 -18.20 0.81
N LEU A 208 5.00 -17.56 1.39
CA LEU A 208 3.75 -18.25 1.76
C LEU A 208 3.08 -18.85 0.51
N GLN A 209 2.96 -18.08 -0.56
CA GLN A 209 2.39 -18.55 -1.83
C GLN A 209 3.14 -19.77 -2.40
N LEU A 210 4.48 -19.71 -2.42
CA LEU A 210 5.34 -20.81 -2.88
C LEU A 210 5.21 -22.06 -1.99
N SER A 211 5.16 -21.88 -0.67
CA SER A 211 5.00 -22.99 0.29
C SER A 211 3.73 -23.78 0.02
N ARG A 212 2.61 -23.09 -0.23
CA ARG A 212 1.33 -23.76 -0.53
C ARG A 212 1.36 -24.48 -1.87
N MET A 213 1.92 -23.88 -2.92
CA MET A 213 2.03 -24.52 -4.24
C MET A 213 2.82 -25.84 -4.16
N ASN A 214 3.92 -25.85 -3.40
CA ASN A 214 4.74 -27.05 -3.23
C ASN A 214 4.00 -28.18 -2.48
N GLN A 215 3.13 -27.84 -1.53
CA GLN A 215 2.29 -28.81 -0.83
C GLN A 215 1.27 -29.48 -1.77
N THR A 216 0.62 -28.72 -2.65
CA THR A 216 -0.36 -29.26 -3.61
C THR A 216 0.27 -30.19 -4.65
N GLN A 217 1.52 -29.93 -5.05
CA GLN A 217 2.24 -30.80 -5.99
C GLN A 217 2.70 -32.10 -5.30
N GLY A 218 3.18 -32.03 -4.06
CA GLY A 218 3.63 -33.20 -3.30
C GLY A 218 2.53 -34.24 -3.03
N THR A 219 1.27 -33.82 -2.85
CA THR A 219 0.14 -34.73 -2.62
C THR A 219 -0.35 -35.45 -3.89
N THR A 220 -0.05 -34.92 -5.07
CA THR A 220 -0.51 -35.49 -6.35
C THR A 220 0.42 -36.60 -6.86
N THR A 221 1.69 -36.60 -6.43
CA THR A 221 2.67 -37.64 -6.80
C THR A 221 2.51 -38.92 -5.98
N THR A 222 2.08 -38.84 -4.70
CA THR A 222 1.86 -40.04 -3.87
C THR A 222 0.53 -40.75 -4.13
N ALA A 223 -0.50 -40.04 -4.59
CA ALA A 223 -1.81 -40.66 -4.88
C ALA A 223 -1.84 -41.54 -6.15
N ASN A 224 -0.84 -41.44 -7.03
CA ASN A 224 -0.74 -42.26 -8.25
C ASN A 224 0.11 -43.54 -8.09
N ALA A 225 0.62 -43.83 -6.88
CA ALA A 225 1.47 -45.00 -6.62
C ALA A 225 0.73 -46.21 -6.03
N GLU A 226 -0.54 -46.09 -5.62
CA GLU A 226 -1.25 -47.12 -4.85
C GLU A 226 -2.38 -47.87 -5.61
N SER A 227 -2.53 -47.67 -6.93
CA SER A 227 -3.53 -48.41 -7.74
C SER A 227 -2.99 -49.65 -8.46
N GLY A 228 -1.78 -50.10 -8.12
CA GLY A 228 -1.10 -51.21 -8.79
C GLY A 228 -0.79 -52.40 -7.88
N GLY A 229 -1.79 -53.20 -7.54
CA GLY A 229 -1.57 -54.61 -7.21
C GLY A 229 -2.20 -55.09 -5.90
N HIS A 230 -3.29 -55.84 -6.03
CA HIS A 230 -3.45 -57.13 -5.36
C HIS A 230 -4.18 -58.07 -6.33
N LYS A 231 -3.51 -59.17 -6.66
CA LYS A 231 -4.11 -60.36 -7.29
C LYS A 231 -4.82 -61.18 -6.21
#